data_AF-A0A952XZ80-F1
#
_entry.id   AF-A0A952XZ80-F1
#
_cell.length_a   1.000
_cell.length_b   1.000
_cell.length_c   1.000
_cell.angle_alpha   90.00
_cell.angle_beta   90.00
_cell.angle_gamma   90.00
#
_symmetry.space_group_name_H-M   'P 1'
#
loop_
_entity.id
_entity.type
_entity.pdbx_description
1 polymer ?
#
loop_
_entity_poly.entity_id
_entity_poly.type
_entity_poly.pdbx_seq_one_letter_code
_entity_poly.pdbx_strand_id
1 'polypeptide(L)'
;MTTPMNKLSKEQRAQILQMLCEGMAIRAIVRMTGASKNTIVKLLADAGRACSAYQDRVFQNLPCKRVQIDELWSFIYAKRANLSKAKAAPQNAGDAWTWTAICSDTKLLITWNVGARDTDTAIAFLADLRPRLSNRIQLTSDGYKPYLEAVDTVFGDDVDYAILNKIYGQTIEGQRRYSPAKFVRAIKQDISGRPERKHVSTSYVERHNLTMRMHMRRFTRLTNGFSKKVENHVAAISLHAMFYNFVKLHQTLKASPAMAAGVTGRLWEMSDIVDVIDAWEAKQKRDNAPIFEVIGWKIGGGWYVRATLPGQEPERIEGFATESAAIRWIRQESKVWLHNRRLQISA
;
A
#
# COMPACT_ATOMS: atom_id res chain seq x y z
N MET A 1 33.41 -2.50 -16.07
CA MET A 1 32.23 -3.37 -16.26
C MET A 1 31.39 -3.29 -15.00
N THR A 2 30.18 -2.73 -15.05
CA THR A 2 29.26 -2.75 -13.91
C THR A 2 28.75 -4.17 -13.74
N THR A 3 29.19 -4.86 -12.69
CA THR A 3 28.69 -6.19 -12.32
C THR A 3 27.16 -6.14 -12.32
N PRO A 4 26.45 -6.94 -13.13
CA PRO A 4 25.00 -6.91 -13.16
C PRO A 4 24.49 -7.19 -11.74
N MET A 5 23.69 -6.26 -11.23
CA MET A 5 23.07 -6.36 -9.91
C MET A 5 22.36 -7.72 -9.84
N ASN A 6 22.74 -8.54 -8.85
CA ASN A 6 22.28 -9.91 -8.68
C ASN A 6 20.77 -9.92 -8.32
N LYS A 7 19.91 -9.76 -9.33
CA LYS A 7 18.45 -9.70 -9.22
C LYS A 7 17.91 -11.11 -9.44
N LEU A 8 17.07 -11.57 -8.53
CA LEU A 8 16.38 -12.85 -8.66
C LEU A 8 15.55 -12.90 -9.94
N SER A 9 15.38 -14.10 -10.50
CA SER A 9 14.54 -14.28 -11.70
C SER A 9 13.09 -13.84 -11.44
N LYS A 10 12.33 -13.61 -12.51
CA LYS A 10 10.92 -13.23 -12.41
C LYS A 10 10.11 -14.28 -11.66
N GLU A 11 10.37 -15.55 -11.94
CA GLU A 11 9.73 -16.73 -11.35
C GLU A 11 10.06 -16.82 -9.85
N GLN A 12 11.33 -16.66 -9.48
CA GLN A 12 11.76 -16.68 -8.07
C GLN A 12 11.11 -15.54 -7.27
N ARG A 13 11.03 -14.33 -7.86
CA ARG A 13 10.37 -13.18 -7.22
C ARG A 13 8.87 -13.44 -7.06
N ALA A 14 8.20 -13.92 -8.11
CA ALA A 14 6.77 -14.27 -8.07
C ALA A 14 6.49 -15.31 -6.98
N GLN A 15 7.31 -16.36 -6.89
CA GLN A 15 7.20 -17.41 -5.88
C GLN A 15 7.36 -16.83 -4.45
N ILE A 16 8.39 -16.01 -4.20
CA ILE A 16 8.62 -15.37 -2.90
C ILE A 16 7.45 -14.48 -2.50
N LEU A 17 6.92 -13.68 -3.45
CA LEU A 17 5.77 -12.82 -3.20
C LEU A 17 4.51 -13.64 -2.91
N GLN A 18 4.28 -14.77 -3.61
CA GLN A 18 3.17 -15.68 -3.32
C GLN A 18 3.28 -16.19 -1.88
N MET A 19 4.45 -16.69 -1.48
CA MET A 19 4.65 -17.20 -0.12
C MET A 19 4.39 -16.13 0.96
N LEU A 20 4.76 -14.87 0.70
CA LEU A 20 4.44 -13.75 1.60
C LEU A 20 2.92 -13.51 1.71
N CYS A 21 2.20 -13.64 0.59
CA CYS A 21 0.74 -13.53 0.50
C CYS A 21 -0.02 -14.76 1.03
N GLU A 22 0.64 -15.90 1.19
CA GLU A 22 0.10 -17.10 1.84
C GLU A 22 0.45 -17.16 3.34
N GLY A 23 0.85 -16.03 3.93
CA GLY A 23 1.08 -15.92 5.37
C GLY A 23 2.37 -16.59 5.86
N MET A 24 3.32 -16.91 4.98
CA MET A 24 4.60 -17.48 5.40
C MET A 24 5.50 -16.43 6.06
N ALA A 25 6.18 -16.83 7.13
CA ALA A 25 7.18 -15.99 7.78
C ALA A 25 8.44 -15.87 6.90
N ILE A 26 9.06 -14.69 6.86
CA ILE A 26 10.29 -14.44 6.06
C ILE A 26 11.37 -15.50 6.34
N ARG A 27 11.59 -15.91 7.59
CA ARG A 27 12.57 -16.96 7.92
C ARG A 27 12.21 -18.33 7.35
N ALA A 28 10.92 -18.65 7.21
CA ALA A 28 10.50 -19.87 6.54
C ALA A 28 10.79 -19.78 5.03
N ILE A 29 10.48 -18.64 4.42
CA ILE A 29 10.77 -18.39 2.99
C ILE A 29 12.26 -18.50 2.70
N VAL A 30 13.14 -17.94 3.55
CA VAL A 30 14.60 -18.10 3.44
C VAL A 30 15.00 -19.58 3.40
N ARG A 31 14.46 -20.42 4.31
CA ARG A 31 14.78 -21.84 4.35
C ARG A 31 14.27 -22.61 3.13
N MET A 32 13.10 -22.23 2.61
CA MET A 32 12.47 -22.91 1.47
C MET A 32 13.11 -22.53 0.12
N THR A 33 13.58 -21.30 -0.02
CA THR A 33 14.06 -20.77 -1.31
C THR A 33 15.58 -20.60 -1.39
N GLY A 34 16.28 -20.60 -0.25
CA GLY A 34 17.69 -20.21 -0.17
C GLY A 34 17.96 -18.71 -0.37
N ALA A 35 16.94 -17.90 -0.71
CA ALA A 35 17.12 -16.46 -0.87
C ALA A 35 17.46 -15.78 0.46
N SER A 36 18.37 -14.81 0.42
CA SER A 36 18.76 -14.09 1.63
C SER A 36 17.58 -13.31 2.23
N LYS A 37 17.56 -13.19 3.55
CA LYS A 37 16.54 -12.39 4.27
C LYS A 37 16.48 -10.95 3.75
N ASN A 38 17.64 -10.35 3.47
CA ASN A 38 17.73 -8.96 3.00
C ASN A 38 17.12 -8.82 1.60
N THR A 39 17.35 -9.80 0.72
CA THR A 39 16.75 -9.86 -0.61
C THR A 39 15.22 -9.92 -0.52
N ILE A 40 14.67 -10.77 0.34
CA ILE A 40 13.21 -10.89 0.53
C ILE A 40 12.60 -9.60 1.10
N VAL A 41 13.25 -8.98 2.10
CA VAL A 41 12.76 -7.73 2.71
C VAL A 41 12.81 -6.58 1.71
N LYS A 42 13.89 -6.48 0.91
CA LYS A 42 13.99 -5.48 -0.16
C LYS A 42 12.89 -5.68 -1.21
N LEU A 43 12.71 -6.91 -1.68
CA LEU A 43 11.66 -7.26 -2.63
C LEU A 43 10.26 -6.88 -2.10
N LEU A 44 9.98 -7.15 -0.82
CA LEU A 44 8.72 -6.75 -0.19
C LEU A 44 8.54 -5.23 -0.16
N ALA A 45 9.59 -4.47 0.18
CA ALA A 45 9.53 -3.01 0.24
C ALA A 45 9.31 -2.39 -1.16
N ASP A 46 10.00 -2.90 -2.17
CA ASP A 46 9.86 -2.45 -3.56
C ASP A 46 8.48 -2.86 -4.12
N ALA A 47 8.03 -4.08 -3.84
CA ALA A 47 6.67 -4.53 -4.16
C ALA A 47 5.60 -3.65 -3.52
N GLY A 48 5.72 -3.34 -2.23
CA GLY A 48 4.76 -2.50 -1.54
C GLY A 48 4.63 -1.11 -2.14
N ARG A 49 5.75 -0.48 -2.51
CA ARG A 49 5.74 0.84 -3.16
C ARG A 49 5.16 0.79 -4.56
N ALA A 50 5.57 -0.18 -5.37
CA ALA A 50 5.05 -0.35 -6.72
C ALA A 50 3.54 -0.67 -6.72
N CYS A 51 3.09 -1.55 -5.84
CA CYS A 51 1.67 -1.92 -5.70
C CYS A 51 0.81 -0.75 -5.23
N SER A 52 1.31 0.11 -4.34
CA SER A 52 0.59 1.31 -3.88
C SER A 52 0.39 2.27 -5.05
N ALA A 53 1.50 2.63 -5.71
CA ALA A 53 1.48 3.55 -6.85
C ALA A 53 0.61 3.03 -8.01
N TYR A 54 0.58 1.71 -8.24
CA TYR A 54 -0.29 1.11 -9.24
C TYR A 54 -1.77 1.24 -8.86
N GLN A 55 -2.14 0.85 -7.63
CA GLN A 55 -3.52 0.89 -7.15
C GLN A 55 -4.06 2.33 -7.12
N ASP A 56 -3.25 3.31 -6.69
CA ASP A 56 -3.60 4.73 -6.73
C ASP A 56 -3.98 5.21 -8.13
N ARG A 57 -3.26 4.74 -9.14
CA ARG A 57 -3.52 5.10 -10.54
C ARG A 57 -4.76 4.42 -11.11
N VAL A 58 -5.02 3.15 -10.79
CA VAL A 58 -6.05 2.35 -11.48
C VAL A 58 -7.39 2.31 -10.74
N PHE A 59 -7.43 2.57 -9.44
CA PHE A 59 -8.66 2.62 -8.66
C PHE A 59 -9.24 4.03 -8.68
N GLN A 60 -9.73 4.40 -9.86
CA GLN A 60 -10.38 5.68 -10.14
C GLN A 60 -11.75 5.42 -10.76
N ASN A 61 -12.72 6.29 -10.50
CA ASN A 61 -14.07 6.19 -11.05
C ASN A 61 -14.73 4.81 -10.82
N LEU A 62 -14.59 4.25 -9.63
CA LEU A 62 -15.15 2.94 -9.30
C LEU A 62 -16.68 3.00 -9.18
N PRO A 63 -17.43 2.05 -9.80
CA PRO A 63 -18.90 2.04 -9.80
C PRO A 63 -19.49 1.34 -8.57
N CYS A 64 -18.86 1.49 -7.41
CA CYS A 64 -19.29 0.83 -6.18
C CYS A 64 -20.57 1.48 -5.66
N LYS A 65 -21.57 0.67 -5.30
CA LYS A 65 -22.83 1.18 -4.75
C LYS A 65 -22.87 1.07 -3.23
N ARG A 66 -22.28 0.00 -2.71
CA ARG A 66 -22.29 -0.32 -1.28
C ARG A 66 -20.87 -0.52 -0.78
N VAL A 67 -20.46 0.25 0.22
CA VAL A 67 -19.12 0.16 0.82
C VAL A 67 -19.23 -0.12 2.31
N GLN A 68 -18.39 -1.02 2.80
CA GLN A 68 -18.23 -1.30 4.22
C GLN A 68 -16.85 -0.89 4.67
N ILE A 69 -16.76 -0.28 5.86
CA ILE A 69 -15.50 0.13 6.47
C ILE A 69 -15.36 -0.47 7.86
N ASP A 70 -14.13 -0.79 8.22
CA ASP A 70 -13.74 -1.34 9.53
C ASP A 70 -12.23 -1.15 9.70
N GLU A 71 -11.78 -1.32 10.93
CA GLU A 71 -10.39 -1.23 11.33
C GLU A 71 -9.86 -2.53 11.94
N LEU A 72 -8.65 -2.90 11.55
CA LEU A 72 -8.00 -4.13 11.96
C LEU A 72 -6.75 -3.83 12.79
N TRP A 73 -6.78 -4.26 14.05
CA TRP A 73 -5.63 -4.11 14.95
C TRP A 73 -4.46 -5.04 14.59
N SER A 74 -3.26 -4.48 14.68
CA SER A 74 -1.97 -5.17 14.74
C SER A 74 -0.98 -4.37 15.62
N PHE A 75 0.30 -4.74 15.61
CA PHE A 75 1.31 -3.98 16.33
C PHE A 75 2.67 -3.97 15.60
N ILE A 76 3.42 -2.90 15.82
CA ILE A 76 4.77 -2.66 15.30
C ILE A 76 5.77 -2.77 16.45
N TYR A 77 6.78 -3.63 16.28
CA TYR A 77 7.85 -3.94 17.23
C TYR A 77 7.37 -4.59 18.54
N ALA A 78 6.50 -3.92 19.30
CA ALA A 78 5.87 -4.41 20.50
C ALA A 78 4.48 -3.78 20.65
N LYS A 79 3.57 -4.45 21.37
CA LYS A 79 2.26 -3.88 21.70
C LYS A 79 2.43 -2.62 22.55
N ARG A 80 1.49 -1.68 22.46
CA ARG A 80 1.54 -0.40 23.20
C ARG A 80 1.82 -0.60 24.69
N ALA A 81 1.14 -1.55 25.33
CA ALA A 81 1.30 -1.86 26.75
C ALA A 81 2.71 -2.34 27.16
N ASN A 82 3.52 -2.78 26.21
CA ASN A 82 4.87 -3.30 26.47
C ASN A 82 5.98 -2.32 26.06
N LEU A 83 5.63 -1.14 25.50
CA LEU A 83 6.63 -0.20 24.98
C LEU A 83 7.53 0.39 26.06
N SER A 84 7.01 0.64 27.26
CA SER A 84 7.81 1.17 28.38
C SER A 84 8.95 0.24 28.81
N LYS A 85 8.84 -1.06 28.49
CA LYS A 85 9.85 -2.10 28.80
C LYS A 85 10.75 -2.40 27.61
N ALA A 86 10.56 -1.74 26.47
CA ALA A 86 11.32 -2.00 25.26
C ALA A 86 12.68 -1.29 25.29
N LYS A 87 13.74 -2.03 24.96
CA LYS A 87 15.12 -1.50 24.97
C LYS A 87 15.40 -0.48 23.86
N ALA A 88 14.78 -0.65 22.69
CA ALA A 88 15.07 0.14 21.49
C ALA A 88 13.84 0.18 20.57
N ALA A 89 12.72 0.71 21.08
CA ALA A 89 11.50 0.86 20.30
C ALA A 89 11.67 2.00 19.26
N PRO A 90 11.36 1.75 17.98
CA PRO A 90 11.21 2.83 16.99
C PRO A 90 10.16 3.85 17.42
N GLN A 91 10.24 5.09 16.92
CA GLN A 91 9.25 6.14 17.19
C GLN A 91 7.81 5.71 16.88
N ASN A 92 7.62 4.97 15.78
CA ASN A 92 6.32 4.47 15.33
C ASN A 92 6.00 3.05 15.84
N ALA A 93 6.55 2.65 16.99
CA ALA A 93 6.26 1.37 17.63
C ALA A 93 4.97 1.44 18.45
N GLY A 94 4.32 0.29 18.62
CA GLY A 94 3.09 0.17 19.38
C GLY A 94 1.96 -0.45 18.59
N ASP A 95 0.74 -0.13 19.00
CA ASP A 95 -0.47 -0.58 18.33
C ASP A 95 -0.64 0.18 17.00
N ALA A 96 -1.02 -0.54 15.95
CA ALA A 96 -1.25 0.01 14.63
C ALA A 96 -2.56 -0.53 14.07
N TRP A 97 -3.39 0.35 13.52
CA TRP A 97 -4.71 0.04 13.01
C TRP A 97 -4.72 0.18 11.49
N THR A 98 -5.16 -0.88 10.81
CA THR A 98 -5.37 -0.88 9.36
C THR A 98 -6.84 -0.66 9.08
N TRP A 99 -7.18 0.54 8.63
CA TRP A 99 -8.50 0.92 8.19
C TRP A 99 -8.70 0.41 6.77
N THR A 100 -9.85 -0.17 6.45
CA THR A 100 -10.11 -0.79 5.14
C THR A 100 -11.50 -0.46 4.63
N ALA A 101 -11.60 -0.19 3.32
CA ALA A 101 -12.88 0.03 2.63
C ALA A 101 -13.08 -1.07 1.58
N ILE A 102 -14.16 -1.85 1.73
CA ILE A 102 -14.51 -2.90 0.79
C ILE A 102 -15.83 -2.60 0.07
N CYS A 103 -15.82 -2.75 -1.25
CA CYS A 103 -17.00 -2.72 -2.08
C CYS A 103 -17.80 -4.01 -1.88
N SER A 104 -19.00 -3.91 -1.32
CA SER A 104 -19.85 -5.07 -1.05
C SER A 104 -20.35 -5.74 -2.32
N ASP A 105 -20.40 -5.03 -3.44
CA ASP A 105 -20.83 -5.56 -4.74
C ASP A 105 -19.74 -6.46 -5.34
N THR A 106 -18.57 -5.86 -5.58
CA THR A 106 -17.46 -6.44 -6.33
C THR A 106 -16.41 -7.11 -5.44
N LYS A 107 -16.56 -7.01 -4.11
CA LYS A 107 -15.60 -7.46 -3.10
C LYS A 107 -14.23 -6.77 -3.20
N LEU A 108 -14.13 -5.69 -3.98
CA LEU A 108 -12.89 -4.95 -4.17
C LEU A 108 -12.48 -4.27 -2.85
N LEU A 109 -11.25 -4.51 -2.40
CA LEU A 109 -10.63 -3.65 -1.39
C LEU A 109 -10.22 -2.35 -2.08
N ILE A 110 -11.00 -1.30 -1.87
CA ILE A 110 -10.89 -0.02 -2.58
C ILE A 110 -9.67 0.76 -2.11
N THR A 111 -9.57 0.91 -0.79
CA THR A 111 -8.48 1.62 -0.13
C THR A 111 -8.26 1.07 1.28
N TRP A 112 -7.09 1.36 1.82
CA TRP A 112 -6.68 1.08 3.17
C TRP A 112 -5.75 2.17 3.69
N ASN A 113 -5.74 2.39 4.99
CA ASN A 113 -4.82 3.31 5.65
C ASN A 113 -4.26 2.68 6.93
N VAL A 114 -2.99 2.94 7.24
CA VAL A 114 -2.37 2.51 8.50
C VAL A 114 -2.12 3.72 9.36
N GLY A 115 -2.72 3.74 10.54
CA GLY A 115 -2.52 4.83 11.49
C GLY A 115 -2.98 4.49 12.89
N ALA A 116 -3.23 5.53 13.67
CA ALA A 116 -3.83 5.41 14.97
C ALA A 116 -5.33 5.08 14.85
N ARG A 117 -5.95 4.76 15.99
CA ARG A 117 -7.40 4.59 16.06
C ARG A 117 -8.00 5.88 16.61
N ASP A 118 -8.11 6.87 15.74
CA ASP A 118 -8.58 8.22 16.04
C ASP A 118 -9.29 8.85 14.82
N THR A 119 -9.83 10.05 15.02
CA THR A 119 -10.56 10.80 14.00
C THR A 119 -9.67 11.27 12.86
N ASP A 120 -8.45 11.76 13.12
CA ASP A 120 -7.54 12.23 12.09
C ASP A 120 -7.22 11.13 11.06
N THR A 121 -6.95 9.92 11.56
CA THR A 121 -6.70 8.77 10.68
C THR A 121 -7.95 8.37 9.89
N ALA A 122 -9.14 8.45 10.52
CA ALA A 122 -10.42 8.17 9.86
C ALA A 122 -10.72 9.17 8.74
N ILE A 123 -10.49 10.47 8.97
CA ILE A 123 -10.64 11.53 7.97
C ILE A 123 -9.68 11.27 6.81
N ALA A 124 -8.40 11.05 7.07
CA ALA A 124 -7.41 10.78 6.02
C ALA A 124 -7.77 9.53 5.18
N PHE A 125 -8.27 8.48 5.83
CA PHE A 125 -8.73 7.26 5.17
C PHE A 125 -9.94 7.50 4.26
N LEU A 126 -10.95 8.23 4.75
CA LEU A 126 -12.14 8.53 3.95
C LEU A 126 -11.85 9.54 2.84
N ALA A 127 -10.94 10.49 3.07
CA ALA A 127 -10.48 11.47 2.08
C ALA A 127 -9.77 10.79 0.89
N ASP A 128 -9.11 9.65 1.11
CA ASP A 128 -8.60 8.81 0.03
C ASP A 128 -9.70 7.96 -0.64
N LEU A 129 -10.70 7.48 0.12
CA LEU A 129 -11.82 6.70 -0.41
C LEU A 129 -12.71 7.51 -1.37
N ARG A 130 -13.15 8.71 -0.94
CA ARG A 130 -14.15 9.53 -1.65
C ARG A 130 -13.82 9.80 -3.12
N PRO A 131 -12.60 10.25 -3.51
CA PRO A 131 -12.29 10.57 -4.91
C PRO A 131 -12.18 9.33 -5.81
N ARG A 132 -12.02 8.13 -5.25
CA ARG A 132 -11.93 6.88 -6.04
C ARG A 132 -13.29 6.40 -6.55
N LEU A 133 -14.38 6.93 -5.99
CA LEU A 133 -15.76 6.52 -6.28
C LEU A 133 -16.38 7.43 -7.36
N SER A 134 -17.07 6.82 -8.33
CA SER A 134 -17.73 7.56 -9.42
C SER A 134 -19.13 8.09 -9.09
N ASN A 135 -19.70 7.65 -7.98
CA ASN A 135 -21.11 7.87 -7.64
C ASN A 135 -21.31 8.02 -6.13
N ARG A 136 -22.44 8.59 -5.73
CA ARG A 136 -22.95 8.53 -4.36
C ARG A 136 -23.12 7.07 -3.95
N ILE A 137 -22.73 6.73 -2.72
CA ILE A 137 -22.74 5.36 -2.20
C ILE A 137 -23.58 5.23 -0.94
N GLN A 138 -23.99 4.00 -0.64
CA GLN A 138 -24.36 3.60 0.71
C GLN A 138 -23.12 3.11 1.46
N LEU A 139 -22.81 3.75 2.59
CA LEU A 139 -21.67 3.43 3.45
C LEU A 139 -22.16 2.77 4.74
N THR A 140 -21.44 1.75 5.22
CA THR A 140 -21.72 1.12 6.52
C THR A 140 -20.44 0.88 7.32
N SER A 141 -20.44 1.30 8.58
CA SER A 141 -19.40 1.02 9.57
C SER A 141 -19.98 0.34 10.81
N ASP A 142 -19.10 0.01 11.75
CA ASP A 142 -19.51 -0.24 13.14
C ASP A 142 -19.82 1.09 13.87
N GLY A 143 -20.17 1.02 15.15
CA GLY A 143 -20.47 2.21 15.96
C GLY A 143 -19.26 2.94 16.51
N TYR A 144 -18.09 2.85 15.87
CA TYR A 144 -16.92 3.58 16.32
C TYR A 144 -17.08 5.08 16.07
N LYS A 145 -17.17 5.86 17.16
CA LYS A 145 -17.55 7.29 17.13
C LYS A 145 -16.79 8.15 16.12
N PRO A 146 -15.47 7.99 15.90
CA PRO A 146 -14.73 8.79 14.91
C PRO A 146 -15.26 8.70 13.48
N TYR A 147 -15.94 7.62 13.09
CA TYR A 147 -16.56 7.57 11.77
C TYR A 147 -17.68 8.60 11.58
N LEU A 148 -18.38 9.01 12.66
CA LEU A 148 -19.44 10.02 12.56
C LEU A 148 -18.88 11.35 12.03
N GLU A 149 -17.83 11.85 12.69
CA GLU A 149 -17.18 13.11 12.31
C GLU A 149 -16.45 12.99 10.97
N ALA A 150 -15.77 11.87 10.73
CA ALA A 150 -15.00 11.69 9.51
C ALA A 150 -15.89 11.58 8.26
N VAL A 151 -17.02 10.88 8.37
CA VAL A 151 -17.98 10.77 7.26
C VAL A 151 -18.61 12.13 6.97
N ASP A 152 -19.06 12.86 8.00
CA ASP A 152 -19.60 14.21 7.84
C ASP A 152 -18.59 15.17 7.19
N THR A 153 -17.34 15.16 7.67
CA THR A 153 -16.26 16.01 7.15
C THR A 153 -15.94 15.75 5.67
N VAL A 154 -15.92 14.48 5.25
CA VAL A 154 -15.43 14.10 3.91
C VAL A 154 -16.56 13.97 2.88
N PHE A 155 -17.68 13.37 3.27
CA PHE A 155 -18.80 13.13 2.37
C PHE A 155 -19.92 14.18 2.53
N GLY A 156 -20.07 14.77 3.72
CA GLY A 156 -21.22 15.60 4.07
C GLY A 156 -22.53 14.88 3.74
N ASP A 157 -23.41 15.58 3.01
CA ASP A 157 -24.69 15.03 2.57
C ASP A 157 -24.58 14.07 1.36
N ASP A 158 -23.40 13.90 0.76
CA ASP A 158 -23.18 13.08 -0.45
C ASP A 158 -22.91 11.59 -0.16
N VAL A 159 -23.60 11.04 0.84
CA VAL A 159 -23.53 9.63 1.23
C VAL A 159 -24.82 9.19 1.90
N ASP A 160 -25.17 7.91 1.74
CA ASP A 160 -26.20 7.27 2.53
C ASP A 160 -25.54 6.42 3.61
N TYR A 161 -25.36 7.00 4.80
CA TYR A 161 -24.55 6.40 5.86
C TYR A 161 -25.40 5.78 6.96
N ALA A 162 -25.04 4.55 7.32
CA ALA A 162 -25.65 3.83 8.43
C ALA A 162 -24.59 3.10 9.27
N ILE A 163 -24.90 2.93 10.55
CA ILE A 163 -24.07 2.19 11.50
C ILE A 163 -24.75 0.86 11.83
N LEU A 164 -23.94 -0.20 11.92
CA LEU A 164 -24.37 -1.49 12.45
C LEU A 164 -23.65 -1.80 13.78
N ASN A 165 -24.39 -1.69 14.88
CA ASN A 165 -23.92 -2.03 16.21
C ASN A 165 -24.25 -3.48 16.57
N LYS A 166 -23.25 -4.35 16.63
CA LYS A 166 -23.40 -5.73 17.11
C LYS A 166 -23.19 -5.79 18.62
N ILE A 167 -24.22 -6.23 19.34
CA ILE A 167 -24.18 -6.43 20.78
C ILE A 167 -23.85 -7.89 21.06
N TYR A 168 -22.78 -8.10 21.80
CA TYR A 168 -22.34 -9.41 22.28
C TYR A 168 -22.54 -9.49 23.80
N GLY A 169 -23.04 -10.63 24.28
CA GLY A 169 -23.27 -10.90 25.70
C GLY A 169 -22.00 -11.39 26.40
N GLN A 170 -22.09 -11.64 27.71
CA GLN A 170 -20.96 -12.15 28.47
C GLN A 170 -20.69 -13.64 28.17
N THR A 171 -19.41 -14.01 28.04
CA THR A 171 -18.98 -15.41 27.93
C THR A 171 -18.90 -16.04 29.31
N ILE A 172 -19.42 -17.27 29.47
CA ILE A 172 -19.37 -18.05 30.72
C ILE A 172 -17.90 -18.18 31.18
N GLU A 173 -17.65 -17.97 32.49
CA GLU A 173 -16.32 -18.08 33.09
C GLU A 173 -15.70 -19.46 32.85
N GLY A 174 -14.48 -19.49 32.31
CA GLY A 174 -13.73 -20.72 32.00
C GLY A 174 -13.24 -20.81 30.54
N GLN A 175 -14.01 -20.33 29.55
CA GLN A 175 -13.67 -20.42 28.12
C GLN A 175 -13.31 -19.08 27.45
N ARG A 176 -13.09 -18.02 28.25
CA ARG A 176 -12.91 -16.63 27.79
C ARG A 176 -11.79 -16.39 26.77
N ARG A 177 -10.74 -17.24 26.74
CA ARG A 177 -9.53 -16.94 25.97
C ARG A 177 -9.64 -17.23 24.47
N TYR A 178 -10.51 -18.17 24.07
CA TYR A 178 -10.62 -18.65 22.68
C TYR A 178 -12.05 -18.66 22.13
N SER A 179 -13.08 -18.65 22.97
CA SER A 179 -14.48 -18.62 22.51
C SER A 179 -14.97 -17.18 22.33
N PRO A 180 -15.56 -16.82 21.18
CA PRO A 180 -16.16 -15.51 20.99
C PRO A 180 -17.33 -15.33 21.96
N ALA A 181 -17.57 -14.08 22.35
CA ALA A 181 -18.75 -13.70 23.10
C ALA A 181 -20.03 -14.08 22.33
N LYS A 182 -21.08 -14.50 23.03
CA LYS A 182 -22.34 -14.91 22.40
C LYS A 182 -22.99 -13.69 21.74
N PHE A 183 -23.26 -13.76 20.43
CA PHE A 183 -24.01 -12.71 19.74
C PHE A 183 -25.43 -12.62 20.31
N VAL A 184 -25.87 -11.40 20.64
CA VAL A 184 -27.20 -11.14 21.21
C VAL A 184 -28.12 -10.54 20.15
N ARG A 185 -27.74 -9.39 19.60
CA ARG A 185 -28.51 -8.67 18.56
C ARG A 185 -27.66 -7.70 17.78
N ALA A 186 -28.16 -7.24 16.65
CA ALA A 186 -27.59 -6.13 15.90
C ALA A 186 -28.58 -4.97 15.80
N ILE A 187 -28.10 -3.75 16.06
CA ILE A 187 -28.87 -2.51 15.97
C ILE A 187 -28.38 -1.77 14.73
N LYS A 188 -29.32 -1.43 13.84
CA LYS A 188 -29.07 -0.60 12.65
C LYS A 188 -29.52 0.82 12.97
N GLN A 189 -28.64 1.77 12.72
CA GLN A 189 -28.92 3.19 12.92
C GLN A 189 -28.65 3.92 11.61
N ASP A 190 -29.64 4.68 11.15
CA ASP A 190 -29.53 5.53 9.98
C ASP A 190 -28.92 6.87 10.45
N ILE A 191 -27.82 7.32 9.84
CA ILE A 191 -27.04 8.47 10.29
C ILE A 191 -27.24 9.68 9.38
N SER A 192 -27.00 9.52 8.07
CA SER A 192 -27.19 10.58 7.08
C SER A 192 -27.68 10.00 5.74
N GLY A 193 -28.32 10.85 4.94
CA GLY A 193 -28.91 10.46 3.66
C GLY A 193 -30.11 9.51 3.83
N ARG A 194 -30.26 8.57 2.89
CA ARG A 194 -31.38 7.61 2.83
C ARG A 194 -30.88 6.16 2.69
N PRO A 195 -30.19 5.60 3.69
CA PRO A 195 -29.65 4.25 3.62
C PRO A 195 -30.74 3.19 3.52
N GLU A 196 -30.58 2.22 2.61
CA GLU A 196 -31.48 1.08 2.52
C GLU A 196 -31.16 0.07 3.63
N ARG A 197 -32.05 -0.04 4.63
CA ARG A 197 -31.87 -0.90 5.81
C ARG A 197 -31.53 -2.36 5.51
N LYS A 198 -32.01 -2.93 4.40
CA LYS A 198 -31.68 -4.31 3.98
C LYS A 198 -30.19 -4.49 3.62
N HIS A 199 -29.50 -3.41 3.29
CA HIS A 199 -28.09 -3.41 2.87
C HIS A 199 -27.12 -2.98 3.96
N VAL A 200 -27.61 -2.45 5.08
CA VAL A 200 -26.81 -2.15 6.27
C VAL A 200 -26.25 -3.45 6.87
N SER A 201 -24.96 -3.68 6.66
CA SER A 201 -24.20 -4.86 7.10
C SER A 201 -22.71 -4.53 7.23
N THR A 202 -21.98 -5.28 8.06
CA THR A 202 -20.50 -5.28 8.14
C THR A 202 -19.89 -6.63 7.75
N SER A 203 -20.70 -7.57 7.25
CA SER A 203 -20.25 -8.96 7.05
C SER A 203 -19.15 -9.11 6.00
N TYR A 204 -19.10 -8.25 4.97
CA TYR A 204 -18.08 -8.35 3.94
C TYR A 204 -16.73 -7.82 4.41
N VAL A 205 -16.71 -6.70 5.15
CA VAL A 205 -15.47 -6.18 5.74
C VAL A 205 -14.96 -7.08 6.86
N GLU A 206 -15.84 -7.67 7.68
CA GLU A 206 -15.45 -8.69 8.66
C GLU A 206 -14.88 -9.94 7.99
N ARG A 207 -15.45 -10.35 6.84
CA ARG A 207 -14.91 -11.47 6.08
C ARG A 207 -13.53 -11.16 5.52
N HIS A 208 -13.35 -9.96 4.98
CA HIS A 208 -12.08 -9.46 4.49
C HIS A 208 -11.02 -9.40 5.60
N ASN A 209 -11.39 -8.93 6.79
CA ASN A 209 -10.51 -8.91 7.97
C ASN A 209 -10.04 -10.31 8.36
N LEU A 210 -10.87 -11.35 8.21
CA LEU A 210 -10.38 -12.73 8.33
C LEU A 210 -9.40 -13.08 7.22
N THR A 211 -9.70 -12.75 5.95
CA THR A 211 -8.80 -13.03 4.83
C THR A 211 -7.41 -12.43 5.06
N MET A 212 -7.32 -11.17 5.49
CA MET A 212 -6.05 -10.53 5.86
C MET A 212 -5.32 -11.32 6.95
N ARG A 213 -6.02 -11.73 8.02
CA ARG A 213 -5.43 -12.51 9.12
C ARG A 213 -4.88 -13.88 8.68
N MET A 214 -5.53 -14.51 7.71
CA MET A 214 -5.13 -15.83 7.19
C MET A 214 -3.94 -15.74 6.22
N HIS A 215 -3.87 -14.65 5.45
CA HIS A 215 -2.88 -14.49 4.37
C HIS A 215 -1.66 -13.64 4.79
N MET A 216 -1.71 -13.01 5.95
CA MET A 216 -0.63 -12.14 6.42
C MET A 216 -0.22 -12.52 7.84
N ARG A 217 0.98 -13.09 7.99
CA ARG A 217 1.50 -13.56 9.28
C ARG A 217 1.47 -12.52 10.40
N ARG A 218 1.63 -11.24 10.05
CA ARG A 218 1.66 -10.09 10.96
C ARG A 218 0.29 -9.70 11.55
N PHE A 219 -0.79 -10.29 11.05
CA PHE A 219 -2.15 -10.10 11.56
C PHE A 219 -2.68 -11.33 12.31
N THR A 220 -1.91 -12.42 12.39
CA THR A 220 -2.33 -13.62 13.11
C THR A 220 -2.43 -13.36 14.61
N ARG A 221 -3.65 -13.49 15.16
CA ARG A 221 -3.94 -13.23 16.58
C ARG A 221 -3.23 -14.23 17.49
N LEU A 222 -2.89 -13.77 18.70
CA LEU A 222 -2.28 -14.60 19.76
C LEU A 222 -0.97 -15.28 19.34
N THR A 223 -0.20 -14.62 18.47
CA THR A 223 1.14 -15.09 18.06
C THR A 223 2.18 -13.99 18.23
N ASN A 224 3.45 -14.37 18.07
CA ASN A 224 4.59 -13.44 17.95
C ASN A 224 4.77 -12.90 16.52
N GLY A 225 3.75 -12.99 15.66
CA GLY A 225 3.78 -12.44 14.30
C GLY A 225 3.55 -10.92 14.32
N PHE A 226 4.61 -10.14 14.06
CA PHE A 226 4.53 -8.68 13.98
C PHE A 226 5.54 -8.12 12.99
N SER A 227 5.39 -6.83 12.66
CA SER A 227 6.35 -6.10 11.83
C SER A 227 7.31 -5.31 12.72
N LYS A 228 8.62 -5.35 12.43
CA LYS A 228 9.61 -4.59 13.20
C LYS A 228 9.61 -3.08 12.89
N LYS A 229 9.09 -2.72 11.72
CA LYS A 229 9.12 -1.40 11.10
C LYS A 229 7.76 -1.15 10.46
N VAL A 230 7.25 0.07 10.56
CA VAL A 230 5.93 0.43 10.00
C VAL A 230 5.96 0.39 8.47
N GLU A 231 7.07 0.74 7.83
CA GLU A 231 7.23 0.73 6.38
C GLU A 231 7.07 -0.67 5.81
N ASN A 232 7.61 -1.68 6.51
CA ASN A 232 7.46 -3.09 6.13
C ASN A 232 6.03 -3.62 6.39
N HIS A 233 5.30 -3.00 7.33
CA HIS A 233 3.91 -3.32 7.60
C HIS A 233 3.02 -2.82 6.44
N VAL A 234 3.16 -1.53 6.12
CA VAL A 234 2.50 -0.86 4.99
C VAL A 234 2.82 -1.57 3.68
N ALA A 235 4.09 -1.87 3.41
CA ALA A 235 4.50 -2.55 2.18
C ALA A 235 3.81 -3.91 2.00
N ALA A 236 3.57 -4.61 3.11
CA ALA A 236 2.91 -5.90 3.04
C ALA A 236 1.40 -5.84 2.91
N ILE A 237 0.75 -4.81 3.47
CA ILE A 237 -0.68 -4.55 3.22
C ILE A 237 -0.87 -4.19 1.76
N SER A 238 -0.02 -3.30 1.22
CA SER A 238 -0.04 -2.91 -0.19
C SER A 238 0.10 -4.12 -1.13
N LEU A 239 1.08 -5.00 -0.87
CA LEU A 239 1.25 -6.25 -1.61
C LEU A 239 0.02 -7.17 -1.47
N HIS A 240 -0.51 -7.31 -0.26
CA HIS A 240 -1.68 -8.15 -0.02
C HIS A 240 -2.93 -7.61 -0.74
N ALA A 241 -3.14 -6.29 -0.74
CA ALA A 241 -4.25 -5.64 -1.43
C ALA A 241 -4.19 -5.92 -2.94
N MET A 242 -3.00 -5.78 -3.54
CA MET A 242 -2.76 -6.12 -4.94
C MET A 242 -3.04 -7.61 -5.23
N PHE A 243 -2.51 -8.51 -4.39
CA PHE A 243 -2.76 -9.95 -4.52
C PHE A 243 -4.25 -10.30 -4.39
N TYR A 244 -4.93 -9.76 -3.37
CA TYR A 244 -6.34 -10.01 -3.12
C TYR A 244 -7.22 -9.51 -4.26
N ASN A 245 -6.96 -8.30 -4.76
CA ASN A 245 -7.79 -7.67 -5.77
C ASN A 245 -7.57 -8.24 -7.18
N PHE A 246 -6.33 -8.56 -7.56
CA PHE A 246 -5.99 -8.90 -8.95
C PHE A 246 -5.72 -10.40 -9.18
N VAL A 247 -5.06 -11.08 -8.23
CA VAL A 247 -4.55 -12.45 -8.41
C VAL A 247 -5.49 -13.49 -7.81
N LYS A 248 -6.03 -13.22 -6.61
CA LYS A 248 -6.83 -14.20 -5.89
C LYS A 248 -8.24 -14.31 -6.49
N LEU A 249 -8.61 -15.52 -6.90
CA LEU A 249 -9.97 -15.82 -7.34
C LEU A 249 -10.93 -15.79 -6.14
N HIS A 250 -11.97 -14.97 -6.24
CA HIS A 250 -12.97 -14.87 -5.19
C HIS A 250 -14.04 -15.95 -5.38
N GLN A 251 -14.22 -16.82 -4.37
CA GLN A 251 -15.04 -18.03 -4.47
C GLN A 251 -16.48 -17.79 -4.97
N THR A 252 -17.11 -16.70 -4.53
CA THR A 252 -18.49 -16.36 -4.91
C THR A 252 -18.59 -15.60 -6.23
N LEU A 253 -17.56 -14.83 -6.61
CA LEU A 253 -17.58 -14.06 -7.86
C LEU A 253 -17.14 -14.90 -9.04
N LYS A 254 -16.38 -15.98 -8.79
CA LYS A 254 -15.67 -16.79 -9.79
C LYS A 254 -14.72 -15.96 -10.67
N ALA A 255 -14.36 -14.77 -10.20
CA ALA A 255 -13.42 -13.83 -10.79
C ALA A 255 -12.64 -13.14 -9.66
N SER A 256 -11.59 -12.38 -9.98
CA SER A 256 -10.95 -11.53 -8.99
C SER A 256 -11.82 -10.29 -8.69
N PRO A 257 -11.69 -9.67 -7.51
CA PRO A 257 -12.41 -8.45 -7.19
C PRO A 257 -12.19 -7.31 -8.20
N ALA A 258 -10.97 -7.16 -8.73
CA ALA A 258 -10.65 -6.17 -9.75
C ALA A 258 -11.35 -6.45 -11.09
N MET A 259 -11.54 -7.72 -11.47
CA MET A 259 -12.35 -8.07 -12.64
C MET A 259 -13.83 -7.71 -12.43
N ALA A 260 -14.39 -8.07 -11.27
CA ALA A 260 -15.78 -7.75 -10.96
C ALA A 260 -16.04 -6.23 -10.89
N ALA A 261 -15.02 -5.45 -10.54
CA ALA A 261 -15.07 -3.98 -10.55
C ALA A 261 -14.77 -3.34 -11.91
N GLY A 262 -14.46 -4.12 -12.95
CA GLY A 262 -14.15 -3.61 -14.29
C GLY A 262 -12.76 -2.96 -14.41
N VAL A 263 -11.87 -3.14 -13.42
CA VAL A 263 -10.51 -2.56 -13.44
C VAL A 263 -9.57 -3.35 -14.37
N THR A 264 -9.82 -4.64 -14.56
CA THR A 264 -9.05 -5.51 -15.46
C THR A 264 -9.98 -6.51 -16.15
N GLY A 265 -9.71 -6.82 -17.42
CA GLY A 265 -10.46 -7.83 -18.18
C GLY A 265 -9.98 -9.27 -17.99
N ARG A 266 -8.85 -9.48 -17.28
CA ARG A 266 -8.27 -10.82 -17.05
C ARG A 266 -7.86 -11.02 -15.60
N LEU A 267 -7.78 -12.30 -15.22
CA LEU A 267 -7.14 -12.71 -13.97
C LEU A 267 -5.63 -12.50 -14.06
N TRP A 268 -5.04 -12.03 -12.96
CA TRP A 268 -3.60 -11.86 -12.88
C TRP A 268 -2.93 -13.06 -12.22
N GLU A 269 -1.65 -13.20 -12.51
CA GLU A 269 -0.74 -14.10 -11.81
C GLU A 269 0.25 -13.28 -10.96
N MET A 270 1.03 -13.95 -10.11
CA MET A 270 2.08 -13.29 -9.34
C MET A 270 3.20 -12.71 -10.21
N SER A 271 3.40 -13.28 -11.40
CA SER A 271 4.31 -12.79 -12.44
C SER A 271 3.92 -11.38 -12.90
N ASP A 272 2.62 -11.05 -12.97
CA ASP A 272 2.14 -9.71 -13.32
C ASP A 272 2.49 -8.67 -12.23
N ILE A 273 2.47 -9.07 -10.95
CA ILE A 273 2.92 -8.19 -9.86
C ILE A 273 4.42 -7.89 -10.03
N VAL A 274 5.21 -8.88 -10.47
CA VAL A 274 6.64 -8.65 -10.76
C VAL A 274 6.83 -7.66 -11.91
N ASP A 275 6.00 -7.72 -12.94
CA ASP A 275 6.03 -6.74 -14.04
C ASP A 275 5.68 -5.32 -13.57
N VAL A 276 4.72 -5.18 -12.65
CA VAL A 276 4.41 -3.89 -12.02
C VAL A 276 5.62 -3.34 -11.25
N ILE A 277 6.34 -4.20 -10.54
CA ILE A 277 7.57 -3.79 -9.82
C ILE A 277 8.63 -3.33 -10.81
N ASP A 278 8.85 -4.08 -11.89
CA ASP A 278 9.89 -3.75 -12.86
C ASP A 278 9.58 -2.47 -13.63
N ALA A 279 8.32 -2.25 -14.00
CA ALA A 279 7.86 -1.00 -14.61
C ALA A 279 8.02 0.19 -13.65
N TRP A 280 7.72 0.01 -12.36
CA TRP A 280 7.91 1.03 -11.34
C TRP A 280 9.40 1.35 -11.14
N GLU A 281 10.28 0.35 -11.00
CA GLU A 281 11.73 0.53 -10.89
C GLU A 281 12.30 1.26 -12.12
N ALA A 282 11.87 0.88 -13.33
CA ALA A 282 12.29 1.54 -14.57
C ALA A 282 11.86 3.01 -14.61
N LYS A 283 10.62 3.30 -14.19
CA LYS A 283 10.12 4.68 -14.05
C LYS A 283 10.97 5.46 -13.03
N GLN A 284 11.21 4.92 -11.84
CA GLN A 284 12.05 5.58 -10.83
C GLN A 284 13.46 5.85 -11.33
N LYS A 285 14.05 4.91 -12.07
CA LYS A 285 15.39 5.10 -12.66
C LYS A 285 15.40 6.21 -13.70
N ARG A 286 14.35 6.32 -14.52
CA ARG A 286 14.19 7.40 -15.51
C ARG A 286 13.95 8.75 -14.85
N ASP A 287 13.04 8.81 -13.88
CA ASP A 287 12.66 10.04 -13.20
C ASP A 287 13.82 10.57 -12.32
N ASN A 288 14.69 9.69 -11.83
CA ASN A 288 15.93 10.05 -11.11
C ASN A 288 17.18 10.09 -12.02
N ALA A 289 17.02 10.04 -13.34
CA ALA A 289 18.16 10.17 -14.25
C ALA A 289 18.54 11.65 -14.40
N PRO A 290 19.85 11.98 -14.38
CA PRO A 290 20.30 13.32 -14.71
C PRO A 290 20.04 13.61 -16.19
N ILE A 291 19.56 14.81 -16.49
CA ILE A 291 19.31 15.29 -17.85
C ILE A 291 20.49 16.17 -18.26
N PHE A 292 21.02 15.96 -19.47
CA PHE A 292 22.08 16.77 -20.04
C PHE A 292 21.63 17.34 -21.39
N GLU A 293 21.58 18.65 -21.51
CA GLU A 293 21.19 19.36 -22.73
C GLU A 293 22.39 20.12 -23.29
N VAL A 294 22.69 19.95 -24.58
CA VAL A 294 23.75 20.70 -25.27
C VAL A 294 23.15 21.98 -25.83
N ILE A 295 23.73 23.12 -25.47
CA ILE A 295 23.16 24.44 -25.78
C ILE A 295 24.24 25.35 -26.35
N GLY A 296 23.98 25.92 -27.53
CA GLY A 296 24.86 26.90 -28.14
C GLY A 296 24.77 28.25 -27.43
N TRP A 297 25.91 28.93 -27.30
CA TRP A 297 25.92 30.31 -26.81
C TRP A 297 25.25 31.24 -27.81
N LYS A 298 24.39 32.14 -27.32
CA LYS A 298 23.75 33.16 -28.15
C LYS A 298 24.72 34.26 -28.59
N ILE A 299 25.84 34.42 -27.88
CA ILE A 299 26.84 35.47 -28.08
C ILE A 299 28.22 34.85 -27.83
N GLY A 300 29.21 35.15 -28.68
CA GLY A 300 30.61 34.73 -28.47
C GLY A 300 31.00 33.36 -29.05
N GLY A 301 30.06 32.61 -29.64
CA GLY A 301 30.32 31.30 -30.21
C GLY A 301 30.57 30.20 -29.15
N GLY A 302 30.52 28.94 -29.56
CA GLY A 302 30.73 27.78 -28.67
C GLY A 302 29.45 27.24 -28.04
N TRP A 303 29.63 26.27 -27.13
CA TRP A 303 28.58 25.43 -26.56
C TRP A 303 28.81 25.20 -25.06
N TYR A 304 27.72 24.93 -24.34
CA TYR A 304 27.75 24.48 -22.95
C TYR A 304 26.79 23.29 -22.77
N VAL A 305 26.98 22.52 -21.71
CA VAL A 305 26.04 21.47 -21.28
C VAL A 305 25.27 21.98 -20.07
N ARG A 306 23.94 21.98 -20.15
CA ARG A 306 23.06 22.16 -19.00
C ARG A 306 22.78 20.82 -18.37
N ALA A 307 23.22 20.63 -17.14
CA ALA A 307 23.02 19.41 -16.37
C ALA A 307 21.94 19.63 -15.31
N THR A 308 20.81 18.93 -15.43
CA THR A 308 19.72 18.98 -14.45
C THR A 308 19.70 17.68 -13.65
N LEU A 309 19.99 17.78 -12.35
CA LEU A 309 19.89 16.66 -11.42
C LEU A 309 18.48 16.61 -10.80
N PRO A 310 17.96 15.42 -10.44
CA PRO A 310 16.64 15.31 -9.81
C PRO A 310 16.55 16.17 -8.55
N GLY A 311 15.58 17.09 -8.51
CA GLY A 311 15.33 17.97 -7.37
C GLY A 311 16.39 19.07 -7.16
N GLN A 312 17.22 19.37 -8.16
CA GLN A 312 18.20 20.45 -8.08
C GLN A 312 18.07 21.43 -9.24
N GLU A 313 18.53 22.66 -9.00
CA GLU A 313 18.64 23.67 -10.04
C GLU A 313 19.64 23.23 -11.13
N PRO A 314 19.39 23.57 -12.41
CA PRO A 314 20.29 23.21 -13.50
C PRO A 314 21.68 23.83 -13.33
N GLU A 315 22.72 23.02 -13.47
CA GLU A 315 24.11 23.46 -13.46
C GLU A 315 24.64 23.62 -14.89
N ARG A 316 25.51 24.61 -15.11
CA ARG A 316 26.11 24.89 -16.41
C ARG A 316 27.55 24.42 -16.45
N ILE A 317 27.86 23.59 -17.46
CA ILE A 317 29.20 23.06 -17.71
C ILE A 317 29.67 23.67 -19.02
N GLU A 318 30.66 24.55 -18.92
CA GLU A 318 31.12 25.39 -20.03
C GLU A 318 32.42 24.85 -20.65
N GLY A 319 32.90 25.52 -21.71
CA GLY A 319 34.22 25.22 -22.30
C GLY A 319 34.20 24.37 -23.58
N PHE A 320 33.04 24.13 -24.21
CA PHE A 320 32.98 23.34 -25.44
C PHE A 320 33.02 24.24 -26.68
N ALA A 321 34.06 24.07 -27.52
CA ALA A 321 34.16 24.82 -28.77
C ALA A 321 33.14 24.39 -29.83
N THR A 322 32.67 23.14 -29.79
CA THR A 322 31.71 22.58 -30.77
C THR A 322 30.63 21.74 -30.06
N GLU A 323 29.48 21.59 -30.71
CA GLU A 323 28.39 20.72 -30.25
C GLU A 323 28.89 19.27 -30.05
N SER A 324 29.69 18.79 -31.01
CA SER A 324 30.31 17.47 -30.97
C SER A 324 31.23 17.27 -29.76
N ALA A 325 31.93 18.31 -29.30
CA ALA A 325 32.74 18.25 -28.09
C ALA A 325 31.86 18.13 -26.84
N ALA A 326 30.78 18.90 -26.76
CA ALA A 326 29.80 18.81 -25.67
C ALA A 326 29.12 17.43 -25.62
N ILE A 327 28.71 16.87 -26.77
CA ILE A 327 28.14 15.52 -26.87
C ILE A 327 29.17 14.46 -26.44
N ARG A 328 30.43 14.60 -26.85
CA ARG A 328 31.51 13.68 -26.46
C ARG A 328 31.71 13.69 -24.95
N TRP A 329 31.72 14.88 -24.34
CA TRP A 329 31.80 15.04 -22.89
C TRP A 329 30.63 14.35 -22.17
N ILE A 330 29.38 14.51 -22.64
CA ILE A 330 28.22 13.82 -22.07
C ILE A 330 28.42 12.29 -22.11
N ARG A 331 29.00 11.75 -23.19
CA ARG A 331 29.20 10.30 -23.33
C ARG A 331 30.34 9.75 -22.46
N GLN A 332 31.41 10.52 -22.28
CA GLN A 332 32.66 10.02 -21.71
C GLN A 332 32.93 10.50 -20.28
N GLU A 333 32.57 11.74 -19.97
CA GLU A 333 33.01 12.42 -18.75
C GLU A 333 31.85 12.71 -17.77
N SER A 334 30.60 12.76 -18.24
CA SER A 334 29.44 13.05 -17.38
C SER A 334 29.32 12.14 -16.15
N LYS A 335 29.73 10.87 -16.27
CA LYS A 335 29.71 9.92 -15.14
C LYS A 335 30.69 10.31 -14.03
N VAL A 336 31.87 10.80 -14.39
CA VAL A 336 32.88 11.25 -13.43
C VAL A 336 32.39 12.53 -12.76
N TRP A 337 31.87 13.46 -13.56
CA TRP A 337 31.24 14.68 -13.04
C TRP A 337 30.10 14.39 -12.06
N LEU A 338 29.19 13.47 -12.41
CA LEU A 338 28.09 13.02 -11.52
C LEU A 338 28.60 12.39 -10.23
N HIS A 339 29.67 11.61 -10.30
CA HIS A 339 30.26 10.98 -9.11
C HIS A 339 30.80 12.05 -8.14
N ASN A 340 31.58 12.99 -8.65
CA ASN A 340 32.13 14.09 -7.85
C ASN A 340 31.02 14.96 -7.25
N ARG A 341 29.95 15.21 -8.02
CA ARG A 341 28.84 16.03 -7.53
C ARG A 341 28.08 15.36 -6.38
N ARG A 342 27.88 14.04 -6.45
CA ARG A 342 27.24 13.27 -5.36
C ARG A 342 28.07 13.29 -4.08
N LEU A 343 29.41 13.26 -4.19
CA LEU A 343 30.30 13.37 -3.03
C LEU A 343 30.18 14.73 -2.35
N GLN A 344 30.08 15.81 -3.13
CA GLN A 344 29.90 17.17 -2.60
C GLN A 344 28.55 17.39 -1.90
N ILE A 345 27.48 16.71 -2.35
CA ILE A 345 26.14 16.82 -1.74
C ILE A 345 26.03 15.98 -0.45
N SER A 346 26.88 14.95 -0.31
CA SER A 346 26.84 14.01 0.82
C SER A 346 27.79 14.39 1.97
N ALA A 347 28.61 15.43 1.78
CA ALA A 347 29.50 16.03 2.76
C ALA A 347 28.82 17.27 3.36
#